data_AF-A0A4S2LPJ5-F1
#
_entry.id   AF-A0A4S2LPJ5-F1
#
_cell.length_a   1.000
_cell.length_b   1.000
_cell.length_c   1.000
_cell.angle_alpha   90.00
_cell.angle_beta   90.00
_cell.angle_gamma   90.00
#
_symmetry.space_group_name_H-M   'P 1'
#
loop_
_entity.id
_entity.type
_entity.pdbx_description
1 polymer ?
#
loop_
_entity_poly.entity_id
_entity_poly.type
_entity_poly.pdbx_seq_one_letter_code
_entity_poly.pdbx_strand_id
1 'polypeptide(L)'
;MTSETLATDALLVPAEKPETEKAQEHFILSTAEIKTTPSVKFEEFCEILRRHVLSRDELYSKLYAAFRVFDPLDIGVIDATKLRETLLTVGECFTEKEAREFIKQANPTIEGKLPYEPFVRQLVDAYSPPKPKKSSAKSKGKTVKKKPN
;
A
#
# COMPACT_ATOMS: atom_id res chain seq x y z
N MET A 1 66.69 22.66 44.75
CA MET A 1 65.32 22.73 45.31
C MET A 1 64.33 22.69 44.15
N THR A 2 63.81 21.52 43.83
CA THR A 2 62.52 21.36 43.12
C THR A 2 61.98 19.99 43.50
N SER A 3 60.80 20.05 44.08
CA SER A 3 60.11 19.04 44.85
C SER A 3 59.62 17.88 43.99
N GLU A 4 59.63 16.70 44.60
CA GLU A 4 59.17 15.41 44.06
C GLU A 4 57.71 15.41 43.63
N THR A 5 57.49 14.71 42.52
CA THR A 5 56.22 14.35 41.90
C THR A 5 55.45 13.35 42.78
N LEU A 6 54.25 13.73 43.22
CA LEU A 6 53.37 12.91 44.04
C LEU A 6 52.23 12.29 43.22
N ALA A 7 52.07 10.97 43.42
CA ALA A 7 50.85 10.16 43.33
C ALA A 7 50.20 9.94 41.96
N THR A 8 50.67 8.89 41.27
CA THR A 8 49.83 8.02 40.43
C THR A 8 49.14 7.03 41.36
N ASP A 9 47.83 7.23 41.54
CA ASP A 9 46.99 6.46 42.44
C ASP A 9 46.59 5.10 41.85
N ALA A 10 46.65 4.10 42.72
CA ALA A 10 45.94 2.82 42.77
C ALA A 10 45.86 1.93 41.50
N LEU A 11 46.74 0.93 41.51
CA LEU A 11 46.47 -0.44 41.08
C LEU A 11 45.22 -1.01 41.78
N LEU A 12 44.33 -1.71 41.07
CA LEU A 12 43.88 -3.05 41.49
C LEU A 12 43.16 -3.82 40.38
N VAL A 13 43.87 -4.78 39.80
CA VAL A 13 43.29 -5.98 39.20
C VAL A 13 43.13 -7.00 40.32
N PRO A 14 41.97 -7.67 40.42
CA PRO A 14 41.99 -9.06 40.86
C PRO A 14 41.33 -9.96 39.80
N ALA A 15 42.10 -10.96 39.38
CA ALA A 15 41.60 -12.14 38.70
C ALA A 15 41.19 -13.18 39.76
N GLU A 16 39.94 -13.63 39.74
CA GLU A 16 39.53 -14.94 40.22
C GLU A 16 38.83 -15.70 39.08
N LYS A 17 39.26 -16.94 38.85
CA LYS A 17 38.64 -18.00 38.03
C LYS A 17 37.94 -18.99 38.99
N PRO A 18 37.25 -20.07 38.55
CA PRO A 18 36.23 -20.22 37.51
C PRO A 18 35.00 -21.04 38.02
N GLU A 19 34.03 -21.24 37.13
CA GLU A 19 33.06 -22.36 37.06
C GLU A 19 31.77 -22.41 37.91
N THR A 20 30.69 -22.68 37.16
CA THR A 20 29.38 -23.20 37.55
C THR A 20 28.34 -22.28 38.20
N GLU A 21 27.56 -21.59 37.36
CA GLU A 21 26.10 -21.73 37.48
C GLU A 21 25.46 -21.71 36.10
N LYS A 22 24.84 -22.85 35.80
CA LYS A 22 24.16 -23.18 34.57
C LYS A 22 22.97 -22.25 34.31
N ALA A 23 22.64 -22.18 33.02
CA ALA A 23 21.27 -22.00 32.54
C ALA A 23 20.70 -20.58 32.57
N GLN A 24 21.29 -19.67 31.80
CA GLN A 24 20.49 -18.63 31.13
C GLN A 24 20.71 -18.58 29.61
N GLU A 25 21.22 -19.67 29.02
CA GLU A 25 21.33 -19.86 27.57
C GLU A 25 20.29 -20.89 27.04
N HIS A 26 19.10 -20.95 27.63
CA HIS A 26 18.01 -21.81 27.14
C HIS A 26 16.61 -21.18 27.26
N PHE A 27 16.45 -19.89 26.91
CA PHE A 27 15.09 -19.33 26.89
C PHE A 27 14.71 -18.47 25.69
N ILE A 28 15.64 -17.94 24.89
CA ILE A 28 15.26 -17.09 23.75
C ILE A 28 15.40 -17.82 22.40
N LEU A 29 15.21 -19.14 22.39
CA LEU A 29 15.08 -19.92 21.14
C LEU A 29 14.05 -21.08 21.28
N SER A 30 13.09 -21.00 22.22
CA SER A 30 12.05 -22.05 22.36
C SER A 30 10.64 -21.54 22.71
N THR A 31 10.28 -20.33 22.30
CA THR A 31 8.88 -20.07 21.95
C THR A 31 8.84 -19.65 20.50
N ALA A 32 9.04 -20.64 19.64
CA ALA A 32 8.44 -20.65 18.32
C ALA A 32 6.90 -20.64 18.47
N GLU A 33 6.35 -19.55 19.01
CA GLU A 33 5.21 -18.96 18.33
C GLU A 33 5.80 -18.48 17.02
N ILE A 34 5.82 -19.40 16.06
CA ILE A 34 5.74 -19.06 14.65
C ILE A 34 4.71 -17.95 14.64
N LYS A 35 5.15 -16.72 14.37
CA LYS A 35 4.26 -15.61 14.10
C LYS A 35 3.53 -16.08 12.86
N THR A 36 2.47 -16.85 13.06
CA THR A 36 1.56 -17.29 12.01
C THR A 36 1.06 -15.97 11.52
N THR A 37 1.67 -15.46 10.45
CA THR A 37 1.15 -14.29 9.76
C THR A 37 -0.31 -14.62 9.56
N PRO A 38 -1.25 -13.87 10.15
CA PRO A 38 -2.66 -14.25 10.15
C PRO A 38 -3.05 -14.50 8.71
N SER A 39 -3.21 -15.77 8.36
CA SER A 39 -3.39 -16.20 6.99
C SER A 39 -4.85 -15.96 6.66
N VAL A 40 -5.14 -14.93 5.89
CA VAL A 40 -6.50 -14.61 5.47
C VAL A 40 -6.90 -15.60 4.38
N LYS A 41 -8.02 -16.30 4.56
CA LYS A 41 -8.56 -17.16 3.49
C LYS A 41 -8.98 -16.28 2.32
N PHE A 42 -8.89 -16.79 1.08
CA PHE A 42 -9.27 -16.01 -0.10
C PHE A 42 -10.69 -15.41 0.00
N GLU A 43 -11.64 -16.13 0.60
CA GLU A 43 -13.00 -15.63 0.81
C GLU A 43 -13.06 -14.43 1.76
N GLU A 44 -12.29 -14.49 2.86
CA GLU A 44 -12.14 -13.40 3.83
C GLU A 44 -11.44 -12.19 3.18
N PHE A 45 -10.42 -12.43 2.35
CA PHE A 45 -9.75 -11.39 1.57
C PHE A 45 -10.72 -10.72 0.58
N CYS A 46 -11.58 -11.51 -0.08
CA CYS A 46 -12.62 -10.98 -0.94
C CYS A 46 -13.65 -10.14 -0.17
N GLU A 47 -14.03 -10.53 1.05
CA GLU A 47 -14.90 -9.71 1.90
C GLU A 47 -14.23 -8.40 2.33
N ILE A 48 -12.96 -8.45 2.69
CA ILE A 48 -12.16 -7.25 3.01
C ILE A 48 -12.14 -6.32 1.78
N LEU A 49 -11.78 -6.82 0.60
CA LEU A 49 -11.78 -6.03 -0.63
C LEU A 49 -13.16 -5.45 -0.94
N ARG A 50 -14.25 -6.21 -0.76
CA ARG A 50 -15.62 -5.72 -0.99
C ARG A 50 -16.01 -4.60 -0.04
N ARG A 51 -15.59 -4.65 1.22
CA ARG A 51 -15.84 -3.59 2.22
C ARG A 51 -15.01 -2.33 1.96
N HIS A 52 -13.85 -2.48 1.30
CA HIS A 52 -12.94 -1.37 0.98
C HIS A 52 -13.07 -0.86 -0.46
N VAL A 53 -14.11 -1.27 -1.20
CA VAL A 53 -14.42 -0.64 -2.50
C VAL A 53 -14.82 0.80 -2.24
N LEU A 54 -14.03 1.73 -2.80
CA LEU A 54 -14.33 3.16 -2.72
C LEU A 54 -15.60 3.47 -3.51
N SER A 55 -16.48 4.26 -2.91
CA SER A 55 -17.54 4.90 -3.67
C SER A 55 -16.95 5.82 -4.75
N ARG A 56 -17.77 6.17 -5.74
CA ARG A 56 -17.38 7.09 -6.82
C ARG A 56 -16.84 8.42 -6.27
N ASP A 57 -17.49 8.95 -5.24
CA ASP A 57 -17.14 10.24 -4.65
C ASP A 57 -15.86 10.14 -3.80
N GLU A 58 -15.69 9.04 -3.06
CA GLU A 58 -14.44 8.79 -2.32
C GLU A 58 -13.25 8.59 -3.26
N LEU A 59 -13.45 7.84 -4.36
CA LEU A 59 -12.42 7.65 -5.38
C LEU A 59 -12.06 8.98 -6.05
N TYR A 60 -13.06 9.78 -6.42
CA TYR A 60 -12.86 11.11 -6.98
C TYR A 60 -12.07 11.99 -6.02
N SER A 61 -12.49 12.08 -4.75
CA SER A 61 -11.84 12.92 -3.74
C SER A 61 -10.38 12.52 -3.52
N LYS A 62 -10.08 11.21 -3.44
CA LYS A 62 -8.71 10.72 -3.30
C LYS A 62 -7.85 11.01 -4.52
N LEU A 63 -8.35 10.74 -5.72
CA LEU A 63 -7.61 11.02 -6.95
C LEU A 63 -7.38 12.53 -7.10
N TYR A 64 -8.40 13.34 -6.88
CA TYR A 64 -8.31 14.79 -6.95
C TYR A 64 -7.27 15.33 -5.96
N ALA A 65 -7.28 14.86 -4.71
CA ALA A 65 -6.30 15.25 -3.70
C ALA A 65 -4.87 14.83 -4.09
N ALA A 66 -4.70 13.66 -4.72
CA ALA A 66 -3.39 13.21 -5.19
C ALA A 66 -2.84 14.11 -6.32
N PHE A 67 -3.68 14.53 -7.26
CA PHE A 67 -3.27 15.47 -8.32
C PHE A 67 -3.02 16.88 -7.79
N ARG A 68 -3.76 17.32 -6.77
CA ARG A 68 -3.57 18.62 -6.10
C ARG A 68 -2.17 18.78 -5.50
N VAL A 69 -1.48 17.70 -5.12
CA VAL A 69 -0.09 17.76 -4.63
C VAL A 69 0.86 18.37 -5.67
N PHE A 70 0.53 18.26 -6.96
CA PHE A 70 1.31 18.84 -8.05
C PHE A 70 0.91 20.28 -8.40
N ASP A 71 -0.17 20.79 -7.81
CA ASP A 71 -0.70 22.14 -8.02
C ASP A 71 -0.81 22.88 -6.67
N PRO A 72 0.31 23.41 -6.15
CA PRO A 72 0.32 24.12 -4.87
C PRO A 72 -0.45 25.45 -4.91
N LEU A 73 -0.78 25.96 -6.09
CA LEU A 73 -1.50 27.21 -6.28
C LEU A 73 -3.01 26.99 -6.48
N ASP A 74 -3.46 25.74 -6.54
CA ASP A 74 -4.86 25.36 -6.78
C ASP A 74 -5.47 26.01 -8.03
N ILE A 75 -4.68 26.15 -9.10
CA ILE A 75 -5.12 26.71 -10.38
C ILE A 75 -5.92 25.70 -11.24
N GLY A 76 -5.90 24.41 -10.87
CA GLY A 76 -6.59 23.33 -11.58
C GLY A 76 -5.81 22.74 -12.75
N VAL A 77 -4.52 23.08 -12.90
CA VAL A 77 -3.66 22.60 -13.99
C VAL A 77 -2.28 22.17 -13.47
N ILE A 78 -1.75 21.09 -14.05
CA ILE A 78 -0.43 20.55 -13.69
C ILE A 78 0.44 20.40 -14.94
N ASP A 79 1.75 20.33 -14.74
CA ASP A 79 2.69 20.11 -15.83
C ASP A 79 2.74 18.63 -16.22
N ALA A 80 2.42 18.32 -17.48
CA ALA A 80 2.41 16.96 -18.00
C ALA A 80 3.79 16.29 -17.95
N THR A 81 4.87 17.08 -18.11
CA THR A 81 6.23 16.56 -18.01
C THR A 81 6.55 16.15 -16.59
N LYS A 82 6.17 16.99 -15.62
CA LYS A 82 6.41 16.71 -14.21
C LYS A 82 5.62 15.50 -13.73
N LEU A 83 4.36 15.41 -14.16
CA LEU A 83 3.52 14.24 -13.87
C LEU A 83 4.15 12.97 -14.44
N ARG A 84 4.65 12.98 -15.68
CA ARG A 84 5.34 11.83 -16.28
C ARG A 84 6.55 11.39 -15.45
N GLU A 85 7.43 12.31 -15.08
CA GLU A 85 8.61 12.00 -14.26
C GLU A 85 8.23 11.37 -12.93
N THR A 86 7.17 11.87 -12.29
CA THR A 86 6.71 11.32 -11.02
C THR A 86 6.10 9.93 -11.16
N LEU A 87 5.36 9.66 -12.24
CA LEU A 87 4.82 8.32 -12.52
C LEU A 87 5.90 7.25 -12.76
N LEU A 88 7.10 7.65 -13.19
CA LEU A 88 8.23 6.74 -13.38
C LEU A 88 9.03 6.48 -12.09
N THR A 89 8.87 7.34 -11.08
CA THR A 89 9.75 7.38 -9.88
C THR A 89 9.05 7.04 -8.57
N VAL A 90 7.71 7.15 -8.51
CA VAL A 90 6.94 6.97 -7.27
C VAL A 90 5.98 5.77 -7.37
N GLY A 91 5.98 4.93 -6.33
CA GLY A 91 5.03 3.82 -6.16
C GLY A 91 5.39 2.59 -7.00
N GLU A 92 4.38 1.97 -7.63
CA GLU A 92 4.58 0.99 -8.71
C GLU A 92 4.91 1.77 -9.98
N CYS A 93 6.20 1.86 -10.29
CA CYS A 93 6.68 2.66 -11.40
C CYS A 93 6.05 2.20 -12.72
N PHE A 94 5.49 3.16 -13.45
CA PHE A 94 5.06 2.95 -14.82
C PHE A 94 6.30 2.72 -15.69
N THR A 95 6.17 1.96 -16.77
CA THR A 95 7.17 2.00 -17.84
C THR A 95 7.07 3.32 -18.62
N GLU A 96 8.15 3.73 -19.27
CA GLU A 96 8.16 4.93 -20.13
C GLU A 96 7.01 4.93 -21.16
N LYS A 97 6.67 3.74 -21.69
CA LYS A 97 5.57 3.58 -22.63
C LYS A 97 4.21 3.82 -21.96
N GLU A 98 3.98 3.23 -20.79
CA GLU A 98 2.73 3.40 -20.05
C GLU A 98 2.54 4.84 -19.59
N ALA A 99 3.60 5.49 -19.09
CA ALA A 99 3.54 6.89 -18.68
C ALA A 99 3.21 7.82 -19.87
N ARG A 100 3.81 7.58 -21.05
CA ARG A 100 3.48 8.34 -22.27
C ARG A 100 2.02 8.17 -22.69
N GLU A 101 1.51 6.94 -22.69
CA GLU A 101 0.12 6.69 -23.04
C GLU A 101 -0.84 7.29 -22.00
N PHE A 102 -0.48 7.25 -20.72
CA PHE A 102 -1.26 7.87 -19.64
C PHE A 102 -1.37 9.40 -19.82
N ILE A 103 -0.24 10.06 -20.06
CA ILE A 103 -0.24 11.51 -20.33
C ILE A 103 -1.02 11.84 -21.60
N LYS A 104 -0.90 11.02 -22.65
CA LYS A 104 -1.64 11.20 -23.90
C LYS A 104 -3.15 11.11 -23.68
N GLN A 105 -3.63 10.17 -22.85
CA GLN A 105 -5.05 10.04 -22.51
C GLN A 105 -5.56 11.26 -21.73
N ALA A 106 -4.71 11.87 -20.90
CA ALA A 106 -5.06 13.07 -20.16
C ALA A 106 -5.21 14.33 -21.03
N ASN A 107 -4.86 14.25 -22.32
CA ASN A 107 -5.04 15.30 -23.32
C ASN A 107 -4.49 16.68 -22.89
N PRO A 108 -3.16 16.80 -22.68
CA PRO A 108 -2.55 18.07 -22.31
C PRO A 108 -2.71 19.12 -23.42
N THR A 109 -2.75 20.38 -23.01
CA THR A 109 -2.70 21.55 -23.89
C THR A 109 -1.38 21.58 -24.67
N ILE A 110 -1.34 22.36 -25.75
CA ILE A 110 -0.17 22.57 -26.61
C ILE A 110 1.07 23.03 -25.81
N GLU A 111 0.86 23.72 -24.69
CA GLU A 111 1.92 24.17 -23.76
C GLU A 111 2.37 23.10 -22.75
N GLY A 112 1.86 21.88 -22.83
CA GLY A 112 2.17 20.80 -21.89
C GLY A 112 1.47 20.93 -20.53
N LYS A 113 0.49 21.83 -20.40
CA LYS A 113 -0.36 21.96 -19.20
C LYS A 113 -1.56 21.02 -19.28
N LEU A 114 -1.89 20.38 -18.17
CA LEU A 114 -2.92 19.34 -18.09
C LEU A 114 -3.98 19.78 -17.07
N PRO A 115 -5.21 20.12 -17.51
CA PRO A 115 -6.33 20.32 -16.61
C PRO A 115 -6.75 18.96 -16.01
N TYR A 116 -6.47 18.75 -14.72
CA TYR A 116 -6.58 17.42 -14.12
C TYR A 116 -7.99 17.07 -13.67
N GLU A 117 -8.88 18.04 -13.45
CA GLU A 117 -10.26 17.77 -13.00
C GLU A 117 -11.05 16.92 -14.02
N PRO A 118 -11.09 17.24 -15.33
CA PRO A 118 -11.74 16.37 -16.32
C PRO A 118 -11.12 14.98 -16.39
N PHE A 119 -9.80 14.90 -16.26
CA PHE A 119 -9.07 13.64 -16.31
C PHE A 119 -9.39 12.76 -15.09
N VAL A 120 -9.46 13.33 -13.89
CA VAL A 120 -9.89 12.61 -12.67
C VAL A 120 -11.31 12.08 -12.83
N ARG A 121 -12.24 12.85 -13.41
CA ARG A 121 -13.60 12.36 -13.71
C ARG A 121 -13.56 11.17 -14.67
N GLN A 122 -12.76 11.24 -15.73
CA GLN A 122 -12.58 10.11 -16.65
C GLN A 122 -12.01 8.87 -15.96
N LEU A 123 -11.05 9.02 -15.04
CA LEU A 123 -10.50 7.90 -14.27
C LEU A 123 -11.56 7.25 -13.36
N VAL A 124 -12.40 8.06 -12.71
CA VAL A 124 -13.50 7.57 -11.86
C VAL A 124 -14.58 6.88 -12.70
N ASP A 125 -14.85 7.37 -13.90
CA ASP A 125 -15.81 6.76 -14.82
C ASP A 125 -15.29 5.46 -15.44
N ALA A 126 -13.99 5.41 -15.76
CA ALA A 126 -13.32 4.20 -16.27
C ALA A 126 -13.24 3.10 -15.21
N TYR A 127 -13.17 3.46 -13.93
CA TYR A 127 -13.21 2.51 -12.83
C TYR A 127 -14.65 2.03 -12.58
N SER A 128 -15.03 0.95 -13.29
CA SER A 128 -16.24 0.20 -12.93
C SER A 128 -15.90 -0.78 -11.81
N PRO A 129 -16.41 -0.61 -10.57
CA PRO A 129 -16.21 -1.61 -9.54
C PRO A 129 -16.78 -2.95 -10.02
N PRO A 130 -16.08 -4.07 -9.77
CA PRO A 130 -16.52 -5.38 -10.26
C PRO A 130 -17.93 -5.66 -9.75
N LYS A 131 -18.89 -5.75 -10.68
CA LYS A 131 -20.29 -6.04 -10.34
C LYS A 131 -20.35 -7.39 -9.61
N PRO A 132 -21.01 -7.50 -8.44
CA PRO A 132 -21.21 -8.80 -7.82
C PRO A 132 -22.01 -9.66 -8.80
N LYS A 133 -21.43 -10.79 -9.23
CA LYS A 133 -22.15 -11.78 -10.04
C LYS A 133 -23.33 -12.27 -9.21
N LYS A 134 -24.55 -11.86 -9.57
CA LYS A 134 -25.76 -12.51 -9.05
C LYS A 134 -25.67 -13.97 -9.48
N SER A 135 -25.41 -14.87 -8.55
CA SER A 135 -25.60 -16.29 -8.77
C SER A 135 -27.04 -16.48 -9.22
N SER A 136 -27.22 -16.95 -10.44
CA SER A 136 -28.51 -17.41 -10.94
C SER A 136 -29.02 -18.50 -10.00
N ALA A 137 -29.98 -18.17 -9.13
CA ALA A 137 -30.82 -19.16 -8.48
C ALA A 137 -31.66 -19.81 -9.58
N LYS A 138 -31.10 -20.85 -10.22
CA LYS A 138 -31.81 -21.70 -11.15
C LYS A 138 -32.75 -22.58 -10.33
N SER A 139 -33.96 -22.06 -10.09
CA SER A 139 -35.08 -22.88 -9.65
C SER A 139 -35.38 -23.91 -10.74
N LYS A 140 -34.82 -25.11 -10.59
CA LYS A 140 -35.25 -26.33 -11.28
C LYS A 140 -36.33 -26.98 -10.41
N GLY A 141 -37.59 -26.64 -10.65
CA GLY A 141 -38.75 -27.44 -10.25
C GLY A 141 -39.21 -28.29 -11.42
N LYS A 142 -38.97 -29.60 -11.37
CA LYS A 142 -39.38 -30.61 -12.36
C LYS A 142 -40.59 -31.38 -11.81
N THR A 143 -41.55 -31.68 -12.69
CA THR A 143 -42.68 -32.66 -12.55
C THR A 143 -43.83 -32.23 -11.61
N VAL A 144 -45.11 -32.31 -11.98
CA VAL A 144 -45.89 -33.55 -12.22
C VAL A 144 -47.09 -33.31 -13.17
N LYS A 145 -47.38 -34.33 -13.98
CA LYS A 145 -48.52 -34.53 -14.89
C LYS A 145 -49.89 -34.36 -14.20
N LYS A 146 -50.89 -33.82 -14.91
CA LYS A 146 -52.28 -34.34 -14.91
C LYS A 146 -53.12 -33.64 -15.99
N LYS A 147 -53.62 -34.41 -16.97
CA LYS A 147 -54.81 -34.07 -17.78
C LYS A 147 -56.05 -34.26 -16.88
N PRO A 148 -57.04 -33.36 -17.00
CA PRO A 148 -58.35 -33.72 -17.58
C PRO A 148 -58.85 -32.60 -18.51
N ASN A 149 -59.79 -32.75 -19.44
CA ASN A 149 -60.81 -33.76 -19.70
C ASN A 149 -60.94 -33.86 -21.24
#